data_AF-A0ABD0R7Z4-F1
#
_entry.id   AF-A0ABD0R7Z4-F1
#
_cell.length_a   1.000
_cell.length_b   1.000
_cell.length_c   1.000
_cell.angle_alpha   90.00
_cell.angle_beta   90.00
_cell.angle_gamma   90.00
#
_symmetry.space_group_name_H-M   'P 1'
#
loop_
_entity.id
_entity.type
_entity.pdbx_description
1 polymer ?
#
loop_
_entity_poly.entity_id
_entity_poly.type
_entity_poly.pdbx_seq_one_letter_code
_entity_poly.pdbx_strand_id
1 'polypeptide(L)'
;LYGNHETRGLFSFSARCIRPCRIHWINLKIVLETLIDRGHDVTVLVPDGSLYMKAKKSDRFTYQPFNASVDEQEMRNFIEEFVHFSVYEIDQLNLLQIQMKFYEYASKLQNMSLAYCDGILKSPGLMDKLREEKFDVVLSDPMYPCSDIVAEELNIPLVFTFRFSIAHAVERMCGQVPAPPSFVPGAMSKLTDKMSFTERTKNMLFYLSQDAFSIFAWRKFDNYYTEYL
;
A
#
# COMPACT_ATOMS: atom_id res chain seq x y z
N LEU A 1 -9.79 -9.69 35.73
CA LEU A 1 -9.95 -8.31 35.24
C LEU A 1 -10.15 -8.38 33.73
N TYR A 2 -11.32 -8.87 33.30
CA TYR A 2 -11.72 -8.89 31.89
C TYR A 2 -12.58 -7.65 31.69
N GLY A 3 -12.01 -6.62 31.07
CA GLY A 3 -12.76 -5.46 30.61
C GLY A 3 -13.39 -5.77 29.27
N ASN A 4 -14.72 -5.76 29.21
CA ASN A 4 -15.49 -5.64 27.97
C ASN A 4 -15.13 -4.30 27.32
N HIS A 5 -14.23 -4.32 26.34
CA HIS A 5 -14.19 -3.28 25.31
C HIS A 5 -14.99 -3.80 24.12
N GLU A 6 -16.26 -3.36 24.02
CA GLU A 6 -16.94 -3.30 22.73
C GLU A 6 -16.05 -2.48 21.80
N THR A 7 -15.41 -3.15 20.85
CA THR A 7 -14.53 -2.55 19.85
C THR A 7 -15.41 -2.13 18.68
N ARG A 8 -15.65 -0.83 18.57
CA ARG A 8 -16.55 -0.21 17.60
C ARG A 8 -15.69 0.46 16.54
N GLY A 9 -15.74 -0.09 15.32
CA GLY A 9 -15.18 0.53 14.13
C GLY A 9 -13.72 0.19 13.86
N LEU A 10 -13.50 -0.68 12.88
CA LEU A 10 -12.24 -0.88 12.19
C LEU A 10 -12.27 -0.19 10.82
N PHE A 11 -11.26 0.62 10.55
CA PHE A 11 -11.11 1.28 9.27
C PHE A 11 -10.27 0.46 8.32
N SER A 12 -10.58 0.41 7.03
CA SER A 12 -9.69 -0.25 6.08
C SER A 12 -9.44 0.45 4.76
N PHE A 13 -8.15 0.57 4.42
CA PHE A 13 -7.65 1.14 3.18
C PHE A 13 -7.15 0.05 2.23
N SER A 14 -7.71 0.05 1.02
CA SER A 14 -7.14 -0.63 -0.14
C SER A 14 -7.59 0.14 -1.38
N ALA A 15 -6.66 0.47 -2.27
CA ALA A 15 -6.97 0.89 -3.64
C ALA A 15 -6.18 0.00 -4.64
N ARG A 16 -6.32 0.24 -5.95
CA ARG A 16 -6.18 -0.76 -7.03
C ARG A 16 -4.77 -0.91 -7.69
N CYS A 17 -4.43 -2.13 -8.13
CA CYS A 17 -3.52 -2.50 -9.25
C CYS A 17 -3.69 -4.02 -9.63
N ILE A 18 -3.44 -4.51 -10.86
CA ILE A 18 -3.78 -5.92 -11.25
C ILE A 18 -2.62 -6.91 -11.16
N ARG A 19 -3.03 -8.13 -10.77
CA ARG A 19 -2.37 -9.38 -10.36
C ARG A 19 -1.93 -9.41 -8.89
N PRO A 20 -1.07 -8.51 -8.40
CA PRO A 20 -0.86 -8.37 -6.96
C PRO A 20 -2.07 -7.75 -6.23
N CYS A 21 -2.82 -6.78 -6.76
CA CYS A 21 -3.78 -6.05 -5.88
C CYS A 21 -5.23 -6.52 -5.87
N ARG A 22 -5.62 -7.40 -6.80
CA ARG A 22 -6.80 -8.25 -6.56
C ARG A 22 -6.56 -9.16 -5.36
N ILE A 23 -5.35 -9.70 -5.20
CA ILE A 23 -5.03 -10.48 -3.99
C ILE A 23 -4.94 -9.58 -2.76
N HIS A 24 -4.45 -8.33 -2.86
CA HIS A 24 -4.47 -7.38 -1.74
C HIS A 24 -5.90 -7.16 -1.22
N TRP A 25 -6.87 -6.80 -2.08
CA TRP A 25 -8.26 -6.64 -1.65
C TRP A 25 -8.91 -7.95 -1.20
N ILE A 26 -8.64 -9.09 -1.86
CA ILE A 26 -9.20 -10.40 -1.44
C ILE A 26 -8.66 -10.80 -0.06
N ASN A 27 -7.36 -10.64 0.17
CA ASN A 27 -6.72 -10.92 1.45
C ASN A 27 -7.32 -10.03 2.54
N LEU A 28 -7.45 -8.74 2.25
CA LEU A 28 -8.06 -7.79 3.17
C LEU A 28 -9.51 -8.15 3.45
N LYS A 29 -10.30 -8.47 2.42
CA LYS A 29 -11.70 -8.86 2.57
C LYS A 29 -11.86 -10.02 3.54
N ILE A 30 -11.04 -11.06 3.45
CA ILE A 30 -11.09 -12.21 4.38
C ILE A 30 -10.81 -11.76 5.82
N VAL A 31 -9.80 -10.90 6.01
CA VAL A 31 -9.49 -10.34 7.34
C VAL A 31 -10.66 -9.53 7.88
N LEU A 32 -11.27 -8.69 7.05
CA LEU A 32 -12.42 -7.87 7.43
C LEU A 32 -13.66 -8.72 7.77
N GLU A 33 -13.97 -9.75 6.98
CA GLU A 33 -15.09 -10.67 7.26
C GLU A 33 -14.89 -11.37 8.62
N THR A 34 -13.66 -11.77 8.90
CA THR A 34 -13.24 -12.42 10.14
C THR A 34 -13.34 -11.49 11.36
N LEU A 35 -13.19 -10.18 11.17
CA LEU A 35 -13.37 -9.18 12.21
C LEU A 35 -14.86 -8.95 12.51
N ILE A 36 -15.69 -8.90 11.48
CA ILE A 36 -17.15 -8.86 11.65
C ILE A 36 -17.64 -10.09 12.41
N ASP A 37 -17.13 -11.28 12.08
CA ASP A 37 -17.48 -12.51 12.79
C ASP A 37 -17.09 -12.48 14.28
N ARG A 38 -16.15 -11.62 14.66
CA ARG A 38 -15.74 -11.36 16.06
C ARG A 38 -16.49 -10.20 16.71
N GLY A 39 -17.49 -9.63 16.02
CA GLY A 39 -18.34 -8.56 16.55
C GLY A 39 -17.79 -7.15 16.34
N HIS A 40 -16.81 -6.96 15.46
CA HIS A 40 -16.32 -5.62 15.11
C HIS A 40 -17.15 -5.01 13.97
N ASP A 41 -17.51 -3.74 14.12
CA ASP A 41 -18.04 -2.94 13.01
C ASP A 41 -16.90 -2.54 12.06
N VAL A 42 -17.11 -2.66 10.76
CA VAL A 42 -16.07 -2.40 9.75
C VAL A 42 -16.57 -1.42 8.70
N THR A 43 -15.84 -0.32 8.54
CA THR A 43 -16.06 0.67 7.47
C THR A 43 -14.86 0.66 6.52
N VAL A 44 -15.16 0.51 5.24
CA VAL A 44 -14.15 0.47 4.16
C VAL A 44 -14.22 1.77 3.38
N LEU A 45 -13.09 2.49 3.30
CA LEU A 45 -12.99 3.61 2.38
C LEU A 45 -12.79 3.13 0.97
N VAL A 46 -13.56 3.69 0.05
CA VAL A 46 -13.52 3.32 -1.36
C VAL A 46 -13.39 4.56 -2.22
N PRO A 47 -12.32 4.70 -3.02
CA PRO A 47 -12.27 5.79 -4.00
C PRO A 47 -13.34 5.58 -5.07
N ASP A 48 -13.98 6.65 -5.56
CA ASP A 48 -15.03 6.57 -6.59
C ASP A 48 -14.56 5.82 -7.85
N GLY A 49 -13.30 6.01 -8.23
CA GLY A 49 -12.62 5.15 -9.18
C GLY A 49 -12.14 3.84 -8.54
N SER A 50 -12.99 2.96 -7.93
CA SER A 50 -12.64 1.59 -7.39
C SER A 50 -13.16 0.33 -8.20
N LEU A 51 -12.28 -0.64 -8.59
CA LEU A 51 -12.41 -1.50 -9.83
C LEU A 51 -13.10 -2.77 -9.36
N TYR A 52 -12.60 -3.22 -8.21
CA TYR A 52 -12.86 -4.50 -7.59
C TYR A 52 -13.60 -4.34 -6.26
N MET A 53 -13.65 -3.14 -5.67
CA MET A 53 -14.39 -2.85 -4.43
C MET A 53 -15.78 -2.30 -4.74
N LYS A 54 -16.49 -2.97 -5.65
CA LYS A 54 -17.90 -2.63 -5.92
C LYS A 54 -18.76 -3.23 -4.81
N ALA A 55 -19.48 -2.37 -4.11
CA ALA A 55 -20.39 -2.80 -3.04
C ALA A 55 -21.39 -3.84 -3.57
N LYS A 56 -21.43 -5.01 -2.94
CA LYS A 56 -22.45 -6.02 -3.20
C LYS A 56 -23.46 -6.01 -2.07
N LYS A 57 -24.74 -6.28 -2.39
CA LYS A 57 -25.80 -6.43 -1.36
C LYS A 57 -25.51 -7.51 -0.33
N SER A 58 -24.64 -8.48 -0.65
CA SER A 58 -24.24 -9.56 0.25
C SER A 58 -23.10 -9.18 1.21
N ASP A 59 -22.43 -8.05 0.98
CA ASP A 59 -21.31 -7.65 1.80
C ASP A 59 -21.80 -7.12 3.16
N ARG A 60 -21.13 -7.53 4.23
CA ARG A 60 -21.46 -7.13 5.62
C ARG A 60 -20.72 -5.86 6.07
N PHE A 61 -19.99 -5.23 5.16
CA PHE A 61 -19.20 -4.03 5.40
C PHE A 61 -20.01 -2.77 5.13
N THR A 62 -19.71 -1.71 5.88
CA THR A 62 -20.12 -0.36 5.50
C THR A 62 -19.13 0.19 4.49
N TYR A 63 -19.62 0.66 3.35
CA TYR A 63 -18.79 1.32 2.36
C TYR A 63 -18.91 2.83 2.51
N GLN A 64 -17.77 3.50 2.66
CA GLN A 64 -17.68 4.95 2.68
C GLN A 64 -16.93 5.42 1.42
N PRO A 65 -17.65 5.82 0.37
CA PRO A 65 -17.02 6.32 -0.84
C PRO A 65 -16.35 7.67 -0.59
N PHE A 66 -15.29 7.95 -1.33
CA PHE A 66 -14.65 9.27 -1.39
C PHE A 66 -14.25 9.61 -2.82
N ASN A 67 -14.34 10.89 -3.15
CA ASN A 67 -13.96 11.39 -4.46
C ASN A 67 -12.44 11.60 -4.49
N ALA A 68 -11.80 11.02 -5.49
CA ALA A 68 -10.39 11.22 -5.80
C ALA A 68 -10.27 11.66 -7.25
N SER A 69 -9.24 12.46 -7.55
CA SER A 69 -9.01 12.94 -8.92
C SER A 69 -8.61 11.83 -9.91
N VAL A 70 -8.25 10.65 -9.41
CA VAL A 70 -7.92 9.47 -10.21
C VAL A 70 -9.19 8.69 -10.55
N ASP A 71 -9.55 8.67 -11.83
CA ASP A 71 -10.73 7.95 -12.31
C ASP A 71 -10.45 6.46 -12.58
N GLU A 72 -11.51 5.70 -12.89
CA GLU A 72 -11.38 4.27 -13.16
C GLU A 72 -10.52 3.96 -14.40
N GLN A 73 -10.64 4.78 -15.45
CA GLN A 73 -9.99 4.55 -16.72
C GLN A 73 -8.49 4.82 -16.64
N GLU A 74 -8.08 5.88 -15.93
CA GLU A 74 -6.68 6.20 -15.67
C GLU A 74 -5.99 5.03 -14.95
N MET A 75 -6.65 4.48 -13.92
CA MET A 75 -6.14 3.31 -13.21
C MET A 75 -6.04 2.08 -14.13
N ARG A 76 -7.07 1.83 -14.93
CA ARG A 76 -7.09 0.72 -15.90
C ARG A 76 -5.94 0.83 -16.89
N ASN A 77 -5.71 2.02 -17.44
CA ASN A 77 -4.63 2.30 -18.38
C ASN A 77 -3.27 2.06 -17.73
N PHE A 78 -3.04 2.59 -16.52
CA PHE A 78 -1.79 2.36 -15.78
C PHE A 78 -1.49 0.87 -15.64
N ILE A 79 -2.51 0.10 -15.26
CA ILE A 79 -2.38 -1.33 -15.05
C ILE A 79 -2.08 -2.07 -16.37
N GLU A 80 -2.82 -1.75 -17.43
CA GLU A 80 -2.63 -2.37 -18.74
C GLU A 80 -1.24 -2.07 -19.31
N GLU A 81 -0.77 -0.82 -19.21
CA GLU A 81 0.58 -0.41 -19.58
C GLU A 81 1.64 -1.18 -18.77
N PHE A 82 1.49 -1.26 -17.45
CA PHE A 82 2.46 -1.94 -16.59
C PHE A 82 2.52 -3.45 -16.86
N VAL A 83 1.36 -4.08 -17.08
CA VAL A 83 1.28 -5.51 -17.43
C VAL A 83 1.89 -5.75 -18.81
N HIS A 84 1.59 -4.90 -19.79
CA HIS A 84 2.17 -5.01 -21.13
C HIS A 84 3.69 -4.93 -21.07
N PHE A 85 4.23 -3.93 -20.37
CA PHE A 85 5.66 -3.79 -20.13
C PHE A 85 6.26 -5.04 -19.46
N SER A 86 5.64 -5.51 -18.38
CA SER A 86 6.15 -6.62 -17.57
C SER A 86 6.12 -7.97 -18.30
N VAL A 87 5.18 -8.17 -19.23
CA VAL A 87 4.97 -9.45 -19.92
C VAL A 87 5.66 -9.49 -21.29
N TYR A 88 5.67 -8.39 -22.03
CA TYR A 88 6.10 -8.38 -23.43
C TYR A 88 7.39 -7.62 -23.68
N GLU A 89 7.65 -6.55 -22.93
CA GLU A 89 8.76 -5.63 -23.23
C GLU A 89 10.01 -5.90 -22.39
N ILE A 90 9.85 -6.30 -21.12
CA ILE A 90 10.96 -6.35 -20.16
C ILE A 90 12.13 -7.24 -20.62
N ASP A 91 11.84 -8.37 -21.27
CA ASP A 91 12.86 -9.32 -21.73
C ASP A 91 13.64 -8.82 -22.96
N GLN A 92 13.14 -7.78 -23.64
CA GLN A 92 13.76 -7.18 -24.83
C GLN A 92 14.63 -5.97 -24.50
N LEU A 93 14.57 -5.47 -23.26
CA LEU A 93 15.22 -4.24 -22.83
C LEU A 93 16.52 -4.52 -22.09
N ASN A 94 17.47 -3.59 -22.18
CA ASN A 94 18.67 -3.65 -21.35
C ASN A 94 18.39 -3.15 -19.92
N LEU A 95 19.31 -3.43 -18.99
CA LEU A 95 19.13 -3.11 -17.57
C LEU A 95 18.83 -1.63 -17.30
N LEU A 96 19.47 -0.71 -18.03
CA LEU A 96 19.23 0.73 -17.85
C LEU A 96 17.83 1.12 -18.31
N GLN A 97 17.38 0.62 -19.46
CA GLN A 97 16.03 0.87 -19.98
C GLN A 97 14.96 0.32 -19.03
N ILE A 98 15.18 -0.88 -18.49
CA ILE A 98 14.30 -1.50 -17.50
C ILE A 98 14.22 -0.60 -16.25
N GLN A 99 15.35 -0.13 -15.73
CA GLN A 99 15.38 0.76 -14.57
C GLN A 99 14.65 2.08 -14.83
N MET A 100 14.85 2.71 -15.99
CA MET A 100 14.16 3.94 -16.36
C MET A 100 12.64 3.74 -16.42
N LYS A 101 12.18 2.63 -17.03
CA LYS A 101 10.75 2.29 -17.09
C LYS A 101 10.17 2.03 -15.71
N PHE A 102 10.86 1.31 -14.84
CA PHE A 102 10.42 1.13 -13.46
C PHE A 102 10.29 2.46 -12.70
N TYR A 103 11.23 3.39 -12.90
CA TYR A 103 11.15 4.72 -12.30
C TYR A 103 9.95 5.51 -12.81
N GLU A 104 9.67 5.46 -14.12
CA GLU A 104 8.50 6.08 -14.76
C GLU A 104 7.19 5.56 -14.15
N TYR A 105 7.02 4.24 -14.09
CA TYR A 105 5.83 3.62 -13.50
C TYR A 105 5.71 3.89 -11.99
N ALA A 106 6.81 3.84 -11.24
CA ALA A 106 6.81 4.17 -9.82
C ALA A 106 6.37 5.62 -9.59
N SER A 107 6.89 6.58 -10.36
CA SER A 107 6.52 7.99 -10.25
C SER A 107 5.03 8.22 -10.55
N LYS A 108 4.50 7.57 -11.59
CA LYS A 108 3.06 7.61 -11.96
C LYS A 108 2.19 7.02 -10.85
N LEU A 109 2.56 5.86 -10.30
CA LEU A 109 1.86 5.24 -9.17
C LEU A 109 1.88 6.14 -7.92
N GLN A 110 3.00 6.80 -7.63
CA GLN A 110 3.10 7.73 -6.51
C GLN A 110 2.18 8.95 -6.70
N ASN A 111 2.10 9.52 -7.91
CA ASN A 111 1.18 10.63 -8.19
C ASN A 111 -0.27 10.22 -7.93
N MET A 112 -0.67 9.05 -8.45
CA MET A 112 -2.02 8.52 -8.24
C MET A 112 -2.29 8.24 -6.75
N SER A 113 -1.29 7.76 -6.02
CA SER A 113 -1.38 7.51 -4.58
C SER A 113 -1.60 8.81 -3.79
N LEU A 114 -0.84 9.87 -4.10
CA LEU A 114 -1.03 11.19 -3.48
C LEU A 114 -2.39 11.81 -3.83
N ALA A 115 -2.88 11.59 -5.05
CA ALA A 115 -4.22 12.03 -5.43
C ALA A 115 -5.33 11.30 -4.62
N TYR A 116 -5.13 10.02 -4.27
CA TYR A 116 -6.01 9.34 -3.32
C TYR A 116 -5.91 9.94 -1.91
N CYS A 117 -4.70 10.28 -1.45
CA CYS A 117 -4.49 10.97 -0.18
C CYS A 117 -5.25 12.29 -0.11
N ASP A 118 -5.17 13.11 -1.16
CA ASP A 118 -5.93 14.36 -1.26
C ASP A 118 -7.44 14.11 -1.15
N GLY A 119 -7.94 13.07 -1.83
CA GLY A 119 -9.34 12.67 -1.77
C GLY A 119 -9.82 12.20 -0.39
N ILE A 120 -8.90 11.85 0.51
CA ILE A 120 -9.22 11.48 1.89
C ILE A 120 -9.09 12.70 2.80
N LEU A 121 -7.90 13.29 2.79
CA LEU A 121 -7.46 14.28 3.76
C LEU A 121 -8.02 15.67 3.46
N LYS A 122 -8.15 16.04 2.18
CA LYS A 122 -8.63 17.36 1.74
C LYS A 122 -10.11 17.36 1.34
N SER A 123 -10.78 16.20 1.43
CA SER A 123 -12.17 16.07 1.07
C SER A 123 -13.09 16.72 2.12
N PRO A 124 -13.96 17.67 1.72
CA PRO A 124 -14.81 18.39 2.66
C PRO A 124 -15.70 17.46 3.48
N GLY A 125 -15.57 17.51 4.80
CA GLY A 125 -16.41 16.77 5.74
C GLY A 125 -16.13 15.26 5.85
N LEU A 126 -15.22 14.69 5.06
CA LEU A 126 -14.86 13.27 5.21
C LEU A 126 -14.10 13.05 6.52
N MET A 127 -13.01 13.78 6.75
CA MET A 127 -12.24 13.64 8.00
C MET A 127 -13.07 13.97 9.24
N ASP A 128 -13.97 14.96 9.17
CA ASP A 128 -14.89 15.27 10.26
C ASP A 128 -15.84 14.11 10.55
N LYS A 129 -16.42 13.51 9.51
CA LYS A 129 -17.24 12.31 9.63
C LYS A 129 -16.46 11.15 10.27
N LEU A 130 -15.21 10.95 9.87
CA LEU A 130 -14.35 9.90 10.46
C LEU A 130 -14.07 10.15 11.95
N ARG A 131 -13.89 11.40 12.36
CA ARG A 131 -13.75 11.78 13.78
C ARG A 131 -15.04 11.51 14.56
N GLU A 132 -16.19 11.81 13.98
CA GLU A 132 -17.51 11.61 14.61
C GLU A 132 -17.86 10.12 14.80
N GLU A 133 -17.43 9.26 13.88
CA GLU A 133 -17.67 7.81 13.94
C GLU A 133 -16.86 7.09 15.04
N LYS A 134 -15.81 7.72 15.59
CA LYS A 134 -15.00 7.23 16.74
C LYS A 134 -14.44 5.81 16.53
N PHE A 135 -13.72 5.60 15.44
CA PHE A 135 -13.01 4.36 15.17
C PHE A 135 -11.93 4.03 16.21
N ASP A 136 -11.69 2.75 16.46
CA ASP A 136 -10.67 2.28 17.42
C ASP A 136 -9.31 2.01 16.76
N VAL A 137 -9.27 1.66 15.47
CA VAL A 137 -8.03 1.29 14.77
C VAL A 137 -8.15 1.44 13.25
N VAL A 138 -7.07 1.89 12.62
CA VAL A 138 -6.91 1.91 11.17
C VAL A 138 -6.16 0.67 10.70
N LEU A 139 -6.75 -0.08 9.77
CA LEU A 139 -6.17 -1.26 9.14
C LEU A 139 -5.85 -0.99 7.68
N SER A 140 -4.60 -0.71 7.36
CA SER A 140 -4.20 -0.26 6.03
C SER A 140 -3.37 -1.29 5.26
N ASP A 141 -3.43 -1.21 3.94
CA ASP A 141 -2.42 -1.78 3.07
C ASP A 141 -1.34 -0.72 2.79
N PRO A 142 -0.06 -0.96 3.17
CA PRO A 142 1.02 0.03 3.02
C PRO A 142 1.33 0.39 1.56
N MET A 143 0.72 -0.29 0.58
CA MET A 143 0.78 0.12 -0.82
C MET A 143 0.15 1.50 -1.06
N TYR A 144 -0.74 1.96 -0.18
CA TYR A 144 -1.30 3.31 -0.22
C TYR A 144 -0.81 4.12 0.99
N PRO A 145 -0.04 5.20 0.75
CA PRO A 145 0.37 6.12 1.78
C PRO A 145 -0.83 6.91 2.31
N CYS A 146 -0.63 7.67 3.39
CA CYS A 146 -1.59 8.57 4.05
C CYS A 146 -2.54 7.93 5.06
N SER A 147 -2.62 6.59 5.12
CA SER A 147 -3.32 5.92 6.23
C SER A 147 -2.69 6.20 7.60
N ASP A 148 -1.40 6.49 7.62
CA ASP A 148 -0.63 6.99 8.74
C ASP A 148 -1.02 8.41 9.14
N ILE A 149 -1.15 9.34 8.19
CA ILE A 149 -1.67 10.70 8.48
C ILE A 149 -3.11 10.60 9.01
N VAL A 150 -3.96 9.78 8.40
CA VAL A 150 -5.33 9.58 8.87
C VAL A 150 -5.36 9.02 10.30
N ALA A 151 -4.51 8.04 10.60
CA ALA A 151 -4.42 7.48 11.94
C ALA A 151 -3.92 8.52 12.97
N GLU A 152 -2.97 9.38 12.59
CA GLU A 152 -2.48 10.49 13.41
C GLU A 152 -3.58 11.54 13.67
N GLU A 153 -4.30 11.98 12.64
CA GLU A 153 -5.39 12.96 12.73
C GLU A 153 -6.57 12.47 13.58
N LEU A 154 -6.83 11.16 13.55
CA LEU A 154 -7.85 10.50 14.36
C LEU A 154 -7.33 10.07 15.74
N ASN A 155 -6.02 10.17 15.98
CA ASN A 155 -5.32 9.75 17.19
C ASN A 155 -5.63 8.29 17.59
N ILE A 156 -5.58 7.37 16.62
CA ILE A 156 -5.88 5.94 16.80
C ILE A 156 -4.75 5.07 16.24
N PRO A 157 -4.56 3.82 16.75
CA PRO A 157 -3.52 2.93 16.26
C PRO A 157 -3.67 2.59 14.77
N LEU A 158 -2.53 2.45 14.09
CA LEU A 158 -2.43 1.98 12.71
C LEU A 158 -1.85 0.55 12.67
N VAL A 159 -2.49 -0.31 11.90
CA VAL A 159 -2.05 -1.69 11.63
C VAL A 159 -1.94 -1.90 10.14
N PHE A 160 -0.75 -2.29 9.68
CA PHE A 160 -0.54 -2.68 8.28
C PHE A 160 -0.83 -4.17 8.06
N THR A 161 -1.59 -4.48 7.02
CA THR A 161 -2.03 -5.85 6.67
C THR A 161 -1.05 -6.61 5.80
N PHE A 162 -0.12 -5.89 5.18
CA PHE A 162 0.83 -6.44 4.24
C PHE A 162 2.24 -5.95 4.56
N ARG A 163 3.23 -6.79 4.29
CA ARG A 163 4.65 -6.52 4.47
C ARG A 163 5.38 -6.99 3.23
N PHE A 164 5.50 -6.10 2.27
CA PHE A 164 6.37 -6.32 1.12
C PHE A 164 6.91 -5.01 0.59
N SER A 165 8.23 -4.93 0.53
CA SER A 165 8.93 -3.99 -0.32
C SER A 165 10.11 -4.68 -0.99
N ILE A 166 10.55 -4.14 -2.13
CA ILE A 166 11.68 -4.70 -2.86
C ILE A 166 12.92 -4.64 -1.96
N ALA A 167 13.67 -5.75 -1.89
CA ALA A 167 14.80 -5.92 -0.97
C ALA A 167 14.48 -5.63 0.53
N HIS A 168 13.21 -5.79 0.94
CA HIS A 168 12.75 -5.53 2.31
C HIS A 168 13.11 -4.12 2.81
N ALA A 169 13.18 -3.14 1.90
CA ALA A 169 13.62 -1.78 2.16
C ALA A 169 12.81 -1.10 3.28
N VAL A 170 11.49 -1.07 3.15
CA VAL A 170 10.58 -0.43 4.12
C VAL A 170 10.55 -1.20 5.44
N GLU A 171 10.53 -2.54 5.38
CA GLU A 171 10.52 -3.39 6.58
C GLU A 171 11.80 -3.20 7.40
N ARG A 172 12.95 -3.06 6.76
CA ARG A 172 14.22 -2.80 7.45
C ARG A 172 14.32 -1.38 7.97
N MET A 173 14.03 -0.39 7.14
CA MET A 173 14.29 1.02 7.47
C MET A 173 13.23 1.60 8.42
N CYS A 174 11.96 1.29 8.18
CA CYS A 174 10.84 1.80 8.98
C CYS A 174 10.33 0.76 9.97
N GLY A 175 10.22 -0.49 9.53
CA GLY A 175 9.65 -1.59 10.33
C GLY A 175 10.62 -2.24 11.32
N GLN A 176 11.89 -1.82 11.34
CA GLN A 176 12.96 -2.38 12.18
C GLN A 176 13.10 -3.91 12.09
N VAL A 177 12.68 -4.51 10.96
CA VAL A 177 12.78 -5.96 10.73
C VAL A 177 14.20 -6.28 10.24
N PRO A 178 14.97 -7.12 10.95
CA PRO A 178 16.31 -7.48 10.50
C PRO A 178 16.25 -8.37 9.25
N ALA A 179 16.81 -7.89 8.14
CA ALA A 179 16.99 -8.69 6.93
C ALA A 179 18.40 -8.51 6.37
N PRO A 180 19.43 -9.09 7.01
CA PRO A 180 20.82 -8.88 6.61
C PRO A 180 21.12 -9.56 5.26
N PRO A 181 21.78 -8.82 4.35
CA PRO A 181 21.94 -9.26 2.96
C PRO A 181 22.90 -10.44 2.77
N SER A 182 23.64 -10.84 3.81
CA SER A 182 24.54 -11.99 3.76
C SER A 182 23.81 -13.34 3.76
N PHE A 183 22.57 -13.39 4.24
CA PHE A 183 21.78 -14.63 4.33
C PHE A 183 20.30 -14.48 3.95
N VAL A 184 19.74 -13.26 3.99
CA VAL A 184 18.38 -13.02 3.51
C VAL A 184 18.43 -12.56 2.05
N PRO A 185 17.88 -13.32 1.09
CA PRO A 185 17.78 -12.86 -0.28
C PRO A 185 16.81 -11.68 -0.36
N GLY A 186 17.19 -10.65 -1.10
CA GLY A 186 16.34 -9.48 -1.29
C GLY A 186 15.07 -9.89 -1.99
N ALA A 187 13.91 -9.42 -1.53
CA ALA A 187 12.65 -9.65 -2.22
C ALA A 187 12.80 -9.25 -3.71
N MET A 188 12.34 -10.11 -4.62
CA MET A 188 12.45 -9.97 -6.09
C MET A 188 13.87 -10.13 -6.69
N SER A 189 14.89 -10.49 -5.91
CA SER A 189 16.27 -10.71 -6.43
C SER A 189 16.45 -12.02 -7.21
N LYS A 190 15.47 -12.94 -7.17
CA LYS A 190 15.56 -14.33 -7.67
C LYS A 190 16.61 -15.21 -6.95
N LEU A 191 17.23 -14.71 -5.87
CA LEU A 191 18.17 -15.46 -5.04
C LEU A 191 17.42 -16.30 -3.99
N THR A 192 18.10 -17.30 -3.42
CA THR A 192 17.58 -18.17 -2.36
C THR A 192 18.31 -17.94 -1.04
N ASP A 193 17.89 -18.63 0.03
CA ASP A 193 18.61 -18.67 1.32
C ASP A 193 20.01 -19.33 1.20
N LYS A 194 20.23 -20.12 0.15
CA LYS A 194 21.51 -20.73 -0.18
C LYS A 194 22.22 -19.91 -1.26
N MET A 195 23.12 -19.02 -0.81
CA MET A 195 23.95 -18.16 -1.68
C MET A 195 25.44 -18.46 -1.53
N SER A 196 26.13 -18.57 -2.66
CA SER A 196 27.60 -18.50 -2.76
C SER A 196 28.12 -17.11 -2.39
N PHE A 197 29.43 -16.97 -2.19
CA PHE A 197 30.04 -15.68 -1.87
C PHE A 197 29.70 -14.59 -2.90
N THR A 198 29.80 -14.91 -4.20
CA THR A 198 29.49 -13.97 -5.28
C THR A 198 28.01 -13.57 -5.30
N GLU A 199 27.09 -14.51 -5.02
CA GLU A 199 25.66 -14.20 -4.93
C GLU A 199 25.35 -13.31 -3.72
N ARG A 200 26.03 -13.52 -2.58
CA ARG A 200 25.91 -12.62 -1.42
C ARG A 200 26.38 -11.21 -1.75
N THR A 201 27.48 -11.06 -2.49
CA THR A 201 27.93 -9.74 -2.97
C THR A 201 26.89 -9.08 -3.87
N LYS A 202 26.32 -9.83 -4.83
CA LYS A 202 25.24 -9.32 -5.69
C LYS A 202 24.00 -8.93 -4.90
N ASN A 203 23.61 -9.73 -3.91
CA ASN A 203 22.50 -9.43 -3.02
C ASN A 203 22.74 -8.15 -2.23
N MET A 204 23.94 -7.98 -1.67
CA MET A 204 24.31 -6.75 -0.94
C MET A 204 24.26 -5.51 -1.84
N LEU A 205 24.78 -5.60 -3.06
CA LEU A 205 24.67 -4.51 -4.05
C LEU A 205 23.21 -4.23 -4.43
N PHE A 206 22.38 -5.26 -4.56
CA PHE A 206 20.96 -5.11 -4.81
C PHE A 206 20.27 -4.36 -3.66
N TYR A 207 20.51 -4.74 -2.40
CA TYR A 207 20.00 -4.02 -1.23
C TYR A 207 20.37 -2.54 -1.25
N LEU A 208 21.66 -2.21 -1.46
CA LEU A 208 22.12 -0.82 -1.52
C LEU A 208 21.42 -0.03 -2.64
N SER A 209 21.23 -0.65 -3.81
CA SER A 209 20.53 -0.01 -4.92
C SER A 209 19.06 0.30 -4.58
N GLN A 210 18.39 -0.61 -3.88
CA GLN A 210 16.99 -0.46 -3.50
C GLN A 210 16.82 0.50 -2.32
N ASP A 211 17.78 0.56 -1.40
CA ASP A 211 17.80 1.53 -0.31
C ASP A 211 17.95 2.95 -0.87
N ALA A 212 18.88 3.16 -1.80
CA ALA A 212 19.03 4.43 -2.50
C ALA A 212 17.74 4.81 -3.23
N PHE A 213 17.18 3.90 -4.04
CA PHE A 213 15.92 4.12 -4.74
C PHE A 213 14.79 4.49 -3.78
N SER A 214 14.65 3.76 -2.67
CA SER A 214 13.62 4.00 -1.67
C SER A 214 13.76 5.39 -1.06
N ILE A 215 14.96 5.82 -0.67
CA ILE A 215 15.21 7.16 -0.13
C ILE A 215 14.79 8.24 -1.14
N PHE A 216 15.14 8.08 -2.42
CA PHE A 216 14.72 9.03 -3.46
C PHE A 216 13.20 9.02 -3.68
N ALA A 217 12.59 7.84 -3.68
CA ALA A 217 11.16 7.67 -3.86
C ALA A 217 10.37 8.28 -2.70
N TRP A 218 10.84 8.14 -1.46
CA TRP A 218 10.20 8.67 -0.26
C TRP A 218 10.19 10.20 -0.18
N ARG A 219 11.17 10.89 -0.76
CA ARG A 219 11.20 12.37 -0.79
C ARG A 219 9.91 13.01 -1.27
N LYS A 220 9.23 12.37 -2.22
CA LYS A 220 7.96 12.87 -2.75
C LYS A 220 6.84 12.80 -1.71
N PHE A 221 6.80 11.71 -0.94
CA PHE A 221 5.88 11.57 0.19
C PHE A 221 6.29 12.49 1.33
N ASP A 222 7.56 12.58 1.67
CA ASP A 222 8.06 13.49 2.72
C ASP A 222 7.65 14.95 2.45
N ASN A 223 7.78 15.41 1.21
CA ASN A 223 7.34 16.74 0.80
C ASN A 223 5.84 16.93 1.00
N TYR A 224 5.02 15.96 0.55
CA TYR A 224 3.58 16.01 0.75
C TYR A 224 3.19 16.04 2.23
N TYR A 225 3.86 15.22 3.05
CA TYR A 225 3.60 15.12 4.49
C TYR A 225 3.97 16.43 5.19
N THR A 226 5.07 17.07 4.79
CA THR A 226 5.51 18.37 5.30
C THR A 226 4.59 19.51 4.87
N GLU A 227 3.96 19.41 3.70
CA GLU A 227 2.98 20.41 3.24
C GLU A 227 1.61 20.26 3.92
N TYR A 228 1.27 19.04 4.35
CA TYR A 228 -0.02 18.75 4.96
C TYR A 228 -0.05 19.00 6.48
N LEU A 229 0.98 18.52 7.20
CA LEU A 229 1.14 18.66 8.66
C LEU A 229 1.68 20.04 9.04
#